data_AF-A0A8S4NC38-F1
#
_entry.id   AF-A0A8S4NC38-F1
#
_cell.length_a   1.000
_cell.length_b   1.000
_cell.length_c   1.000
_cell.angle_alpha   90.00
_cell.angle_beta   90.00
_cell.angle_gamma   90.00
#
_symmetry.space_group_name_H-M   'P 1'
#
loop_
_entity.id
_entity.type
_entity.pdbx_description
1 polymer ?
#
loop_
_entity_poly.entity_id
_entity_poly.type
_entity_poly.pdbx_seq_one_letter_code
_entity_poly.pdbx_strand_id
1 'polypeptide(L)'
;FVSTTLGIFTGHRHFSTNKTYDDLAHILKPTTPSTARHYQALLYDNMWAIALAINTTIQKYGIDEVKNYKHNSNENKTLLESLYKNLLEEEFDGVSGLYYYNKTSGVRQTDSYVGILDANATLSNIGFFNKRERNLTMTEPADVIWKSKGGITPTDSEIEHVVRRRISKIAIIVLSAFAGLGI
;
A
#
# COMPACT_ATOMS: atom_id res chain seq x y z
N PHE A 1 9.03 -0.96 -25.67
CA PHE A 1 8.74 -0.17 -24.47
C PHE A 1 7.62 -0.85 -23.69
N VAL A 2 7.97 -1.66 -22.69
CA VAL A 2 6.98 -2.30 -21.81
C VAL A 2 6.86 -1.40 -20.58
N SER A 3 5.78 -0.62 -20.53
CA SER A 3 5.44 0.21 -19.38
C SER A 3 5.19 -0.70 -18.18
N THR A 4 6.04 -0.62 -17.16
CA THR A 4 5.83 -1.31 -15.88
C THR A 4 5.21 -0.27 -14.95
N THR A 5 3.90 -0.35 -14.74
CA THR A 5 3.19 0.58 -13.86
C THR A 5 3.40 0.14 -12.42
N LEU A 6 4.13 0.93 -11.64
CA LEU A 6 4.24 0.74 -10.19
C LEU A 6 2.90 1.17 -9.56
N GLY A 7 2.15 0.22 -9.02
CA GLY A 7 0.88 0.47 -8.34
C GLY A 7 1.02 0.25 -6.84
N ILE A 8 0.68 1.26 -6.03
CA ILE A 8 0.46 1.05 -4.60
C ILE A 8 -0.97 0.52 -4.45
N PHE A 9 -1.11 -0.74 -4.05
CA PHE A 9 -2.41 -1.37 -3.86
C PHE A 9 -2.88 -1.15 -2.42
N THR A 10 -3.44 0.03 -2.15
CA THR A 10 -4.21 0.23 -0.92
C THR A 10 -5.55 -0.48 -1.06
N GLY A 11 -5.91 -1.30 -0.07
CA GLY A 11 -7.27 -1.80 0.12
C GLY A 11 -8.21 -0.67 0.50
N HIS A 12 -8.43 0.31 -0.39
CA HIS A 12 -9.57 1.20 -0.51
C HIS A 12 -9.49 1.83 -1.91
N ARG A 13 -10.42 1.43 -2.78
CA ARG A 13 -10.43 1.75 -4.21
C ARG A 13 -10.47 3.26 -4.45
N HIS A 14 -9.55 3.77 -5.27
CA HIS A 14 -9.82 4.84 -6.23
C HIS A 14 -8.82 4.71 -7.38
N PHE A 15 -9.26 4.09 -8.49
CA PHE A 15 -8.53 4.12 -9.76
C PHE A 15 -9.11 5.25 -10.61
N SER A 16 -8.32 6.30 -10.85
CA SER A 16 -8.55 7.28 -11.91
C SER A 16 -7.78 6.82 -13.15
N THR A 17 -8.36 5.90 -13.90
CA THR A 17 -8.03 5.69 -15.32
C THR A 17 -9.32 5.25 -16.02
N ASN A 18 -9.54 5.73 -17.25
CA ASN A 18 -10.72 5.46 -18.08
C ASN A 18 -10.88 3.98 -18.53
N LYS A 19 -10.44 3.01 -17.73
CA LYS A 19 -10.65 1.59 -17.97
C LYS A 19 -11.42 0.99 -16.81
N THR A 20 -12.56 0.40 -17.15
CA THR A 20 -13.47 -0.28 -16.22
C THR A 20 -12.75 -1.39 -15.47
N TYR A 21 -13.05 -1.53 -14.18
CA TYR A 21 -12.48 -2.51 -13.25
C TYR A 21 -12.47 -3.95 -13.81
N ASP A 22 -13.42 -4.29 -14.67
CA ASP A 22 -13.58 -5.60 -15.29
C ASP A 22 -12.50 -5.92 -16.34
N ASP A 23 -11.92 -4.91 -17.01
CA ASP A 23 -10.85 -5.12 -18.01
C ASP A 23 -9.51 -5.52 -17.37
N LEU A 24 -9.28 -5.08 -16.13
CA LEU A 24 -8.06 -5.39 -15.38
C LEU A 24 -8.16 -6.72 -14.62
N ALA A 25 -9.39 -7.20 -14.37
CA ALA A 25 -9.64 -8.45 -13.64
C ALA A 25 -9.23 -9.70 -14.42
N HIS A 26 -9.23 -9.65 -15.76
CA HIS A 26 -8.84 -10.79 -16.61
C HIS A 26 -7.31 -10.93 -16.77
N ILE A 27 -6.56 -9.84 -16.62
CA ILE A 27 -5.09 -9.83 -16.76
C ILE A 27 -4.41 -10.18 -15.44
N LEU A 28 -4.99 -9.75 -14.32
CA LEU A 28 -4.54 -10.08 -12.97
C LEU A 28 -5.11 -11.44 -12.56
N LYS A 29 -4.48 -12.55 -12.97
CA LYS A 29 -4.73 -13.83 -12.30
C LYS A 29 -4.38 -13.64 -10.82
N PRO A 30 -5.34 -13.71 -9.89
CA PRO A 30 -5.06 -13.36 -8.51
C PRO A 30 -4.21 -14.46 -7.87
N THR A 31 -2.92 -14.17 -7.68
CA THR A 31 -2.15 -14.63 -6.51
C THR A 31 -2.47 -13.79 -5.27
N THR A 32 -3.60 -13.06 -5.27
CA THR A 32 -4.18 -12.53 -4.04
C THR A 32 -4.93 -13.66 -3.33
N PRO A 33 -4.93 -13.72 -1.98
CA PRO A 33 -5.87 -14.60 -1.28
C PRO A 33 -7.25 -14.30 -1.85
N SER A 34 -7.92 -15.32 -2.40
CA SER A 34 -9.23 -15.21 -3.06
C SER A 34 -10.05 -14.12 -2.35
N THR A 35 -10.44 -13.06 -3.07
CA THR A 35 -11.07 -11.86 -2.49
C THR A 35 -12.12 -12.20 -1.43
N ALA A 36 -12.88 -13.27 -1.65
CA ALA A 36 -13.79 -13.88 -0.68
C ALA A 36 -13.19 -14.18 0.71
N ARG A 37 -12.04 -14.87 0.79
CA ARG A 37 -11.36 -15.19 2.06
C ARG A 37 -10.89 -13.94 2.81
N HIS A 38 -10.40 -12.94 2.09
CA HIS A 38 -9.98 -11.68 2.71
C HIS A 38 -11.18 -10.94 3.31
N TYR A 39 -12.28 -10.81 2.57
CA TYR A 39 -13.51 -10.21 3.10
C TYR A 39 -14.11 -11.01 4.26
N GLN A 40 -14.00 -12.35 4.24
CA GLN A 40 -14.42 -13.19 5.36
C GLN A 40 -13.63 -12.88 6.63
N ALA A 41 -12.30 -12.78 6.55
CA ALA A 41 -11.48 -12.42 7.70
C ALA A 41 -11.80 -11.02 8.24
N LEU A 42 -12.01 -10.03 7.36
CA LEU A 42 -12.41 -8.69 7.77
C LEU A 42 -13.76 -8.68 8.49
N LEU A 43 -14.75 -9.41 7.97
CA LEU A 43 -16.08 -9.53 8.59
C LEU A 43 -16.00 -10.23 9.94
N TYR A 44 -15.20 -11.30 10.05
CA TYR A 44 -14.99 -12.02 11.30
C TYR A 44 -14.42 -11.11 12.38
N ASP A 45 -13.38 -10.34 12.06
CA ASP A 45 -12.78 -9.41 13.01
C ASP A 45 -13.73 -8.27 13.38
N ASN A 46 -14.51 -7.75 12.42
CA ASN A 46 -15.52 -6.73 12.71
C ASN A 46 -16.59 -7.25 13.69
N MET A 47 -17.02 -8.52 13.56
CA MET A 47 -17.97 -9.12 14.50
C MET A 47 -17.39 -9.21 15.91
N TRP A 48 -16.11 -9.59 16.03
CA TRP A 48 -15.42 -9.61 17.31
C TRP A 48 -15.28 -8.22 17.93
N ALA A 49 -14.91 -7.22 17.13
CA ALA A 49 -14.80 -5.84 17.59
C ALA A 49 -16.14 -5.32 18.16
N ILE A 50 -17.25 -5.61 17.47
CA ILE A 50 -18.58 -5.25 17.96
C ILE A 50 -18.91 -5.98 19.26
N ALA A 51 -18.62 -7.29 19.34
CA ALA A 51 -18.87 -8.06 20.55
C ALA A 51 -18.06 -7.55 21.76
N LEU A 52 -16.79 -7.20 21.54
CA LEU A 52 -15.92 -6.61 22.56
C LEU A 52 -16.42 -5.24 23.00
N ALA A 53 -16.77 -4.35 22.05
CA ALA A 53 -17.31 -3.03 22.37
C ALA A 53 -18.62 -3.11 23.16
N ILE A 54 -19.51 -4.04 22.81
CA ILE A 54 -20.75 -4.31 23.57
C ILE A 54 -20.41 -4.80 24.97
N ASN A 55 -19.47 -5.74 25.11
CA ASN A 55 -19.04 -6.26 26.40
C ASN A 55 -18.48 -5.16 27.30
N THR A 56 -17.58 -4.32 26.78
CA THR A 56 -17.03 -3.15 27.49
C THR A 56 -18.14 -2.17 27.90
N THR A 57 -19.14 -1.98 27.05
CA THR A 57 -20.29 -1.13 27.36
C THR A 57 -21.17 -1.72 28.47
N ILE A 58 -21.44 -3.03 28.42
CA ILE A 58 -22.18 -3.76 29.47
C ILE A 58 -21.43 -3.68 30.80
N GLN A 59 -20.12 -3.79 30.81
CA GLN A 59 -19.32 -3.66 32.04
C GLN A 59 -19.44 -2.28 32.68
N LYS A 60 -19.63 -1.23 31.86
CA LYS A 60 -19.72 0.15 32.33
C LYS A 60 -21.13 0.54 32.82
N TYR A 61 -22.18 0.07 32.14
CA TYR A 61 -23.57 0.50 32.38
C TYR A 61 -24.45 -0.59 33.01
N GLY A 62 -23.95 -1.83 33.09
CA GLY A 62 -24.73 -2.99 33.51
C GLY A 62 -25.58 -3.56 32.37
N ILE A 63 -25.88 -4.85 32.48
CA ILE A 63 -26.59 -5.58 31.43
C ILE A 63 -28.05 -5.12 31.29
N ASP A 64 -28.67 -4.66 32.37
CA ASP A 64 -30.08 -4.26 32.39
C ASP A 64 -30.30 -2.93 31.67
N GLU A 65 -29.36 -1.99 31.76
CA GLU A 65 -29.44 -0.74 30.97
C GLU A 65 -29.31 -1.01 29.48
N VAL A 66 -28.39 -1.89 29.08
CA VAL A 66 -28.19 -2.27 27.67
C VAL A 66 -29.40 -3.02 27.13
N LYS A 67 -29.99 -3.93 27.91
CA LYS A 67 -31.21 -4.68 27.53
C LYS A 67 -32.44 -3.77 27.38
N ASN A 68 -32.54 -2.73 28.20
CA ASN A 68 -33.67 -1.80 28.19
C ASN A 68 -33.48 -0.64 27.19
N TYR A 69 -32.54 -0.76 26.24
CA TYR A 69 -32.32 0.23 25.20
C TYR A 69 -33.58 0.51 24.37
N LYS A 70 -33.86 1.80 24.18
CA LYS A 70 -34.96 2.36 23.40
C LYS A 70 -34.39 3.41 22.43
N HIS A 71 -34.69 3.27 21.14
CA HIS A 71 -34.10 4.08 20.07
C HIS A 71 -34.34 5.60 20.18
N ASN A 72 -35.41 6.04 20.84
CA ASN A 72 -35.86 7.45 20.82
C ASN A 72 -35.87 8.15 22.19
N SER A 73 -35.20 7.61 23.22
CA SER A 73 -35.06 8.34 24.48
C SER A 73 -33.75 9.14 24.52
N ASN A 74 -33.84 10.40 24.95
CA ASN A 74 -32.66 11.25 25.19
C ASN A 74 -31.70 10.62 26.20
N GLU A 75 -32.21 9.80 27.13
CA GLU A 75 -31.44 9.06 28.13
C GLU A 75 -30.52 7.99 27.50
N ASN A 76 -30.91 7.39 26.37
CA ASN A 76 -30.12 6.34 25.71
C ASN A 76 -29.07 6.89 24.73
N LYS A 77 -29.03 8.22 24.53
CA LYS A 77 -28.02 8.87 23.71
C LYS A 77 -26.61 8.65 24.29
N THR A 78 -26.48 8.73 25.62
CA THR A 78 -25.21 8.53 26.32
C THR A 78 -24.70 7.09 26.22
N LEU A 79 -25.63 6.11 26.21
CA LEU A 79 -25.28 4.71 26.02
C LEU A 79 -24.76 4.46 24.60
N LEU A 80 -25.45 4.98 23.58
CA LEU A 80 -25.04 4.84 22.18
C LEU A 80 -23.70 5.53 21.90
N GLU A 81 -23.51 6.75 22.42
CA GLU A 81 -22.24 7.48 22.33
C GLU A 81 -21.10 6.70 23.00
N SER A 82 -21.37 6.07 24.15
CA SER A 82 -20.38 5.24 24.83
C SER A 82 -20.06 3.96 24.06
N LEU A 83 -21.07 3.31 23.48
CA LEU A 83 -20.85 2.13 22.63
C LEU A 83 -20.00 2.48 21.41
N TYR A 84 -20.32 3.59 20.74
CA TYR A 84 -19.54 4.07 19.59
C TYR A 84 -18.11 4.44 19.99
N LYS A 85 -17.94 5.12 21.13
CA LYS A 85 -16.61 5.44 21.67
C LYS A 85 -15.81 4.18 21.97
N ASN A 86 -16.40 3.22 22.68
CA ASN A 86 -15.74 1.95 23.02
C ASN A 86 -15.34 1.22 21.74
N LEU A 87 -16.22 1.14 20.73
CA LEU A 87 -15.90 0.55 19.43
C LEU A 87 -14.69 1.21 18.74
N LEU A 88 -14.56 2.54 18.82
CA LEU A 88 -13.40 3.25 18.26
C LEU A 88 -12.11 3.08 19.08
N GLU A 89 -12.22 2.64 20.33
CA GLU A 89 -11.10 2.39 21.24
C GLU A 89 -10.66 0.92 21.23
N GLU A 90 -11.44 0.02 20.65
CA GLU A 90 -11.06 -1.39 20.52
C GLU A 90 -9.80 -1.57 19.67
N GLU A 91 -8.83 -2.28 20.24
CA GLU A 91 -7.58 -2.67 19.60
C GLU A 91 -7.26 -4.12 19.98
N PHE A 92 -7.12 -5.01 18.99
CA PHE A 92 -6.79 -6.42 19.22
C PHE A 92 -6.18 -7.06 17.97
N ASP A 93 -5.50 -8.19 18.15
CA ASP A 93 -4.96 -8.99 17.05
C ASP A 93 -6.04 -9.93 16.49
N GLY A 94 -6.54 -9.61 15.29
CA GLY A 94 -7.54 -10.40 14.57
C GLY A 94 -6.94 -11.34 13.54
N VAL A 95 -7.80 -12.07 12.84
CA VAL A 95 -7.41 -12.99 11.76
C VAL A 95 -6.78 -12.24 10.58
N SER A 96 -7.24 -11.02 10.33
CA SER A 96 -6.70 -10.14 9.28
C SER A 96 -5.56 -9.22 9.75
N GLY A 97 -5.02 -9.46 10.95
CA GLY A 97 -3.95 -8.69 11.57
C GLY A 97 -4.48 -7.73 12.65
N LEU A 98 -3.63 -6.78 13.06
CA LEU A 98 -3.97 -5.80 14.09
C LEU A 98 -5.22 -5.00 13.69
N TYR A 99 -6.26 -5.11 14.50
CA TYR A 99 -7.51 -4.39 14.36
C TYR A 99 -7.46 -3.11 15.17
N TYR A 100 -7.64 -1.96 14.53
CA TYR A 100 -7.82 -0.69 15.23
C TYR A 100 -8.55 0.32 14.35
N TYR A 101 -9.27 1.24 14.98
CA TYR A 101 -9.88 2.38 14.31
C TYR A 101 -9.00 3.63 14.39
N ASN A 102 -9.00 4.42 13.32
CA ASN A 102 -8.53 5.80 13.43
C ASN A 102 -9.62 6.63 14.12
N LYS A 103 -9.32 7.08 15.35
CA LYS A 103 -10.23 7.84 16.23
C LYS A 103 -10.85 9.08 15.59
N THR A 104 -10.16 9.73 14.65
CA THR A 104 -10.65 10.94 13.97
C THR A 104 -11.57 10.61 12.79
N SER A 105 -11.22 9.59 12.00
CA SER A 105 -11.95 9.27 10.76
C SER A 105 -13.06 8.22 10.94
N GLY A 106 -13.02 7.44 12.02
CA GLY A 106 -13.88 6.27 12.20
C GLY A 106 -13.59 5.12 11.22
N VAL A 107 -12.52 5.22 10.44
CA VAL A 107 -12.13 4.20 9.45
C VAL A 107 -11.16 3.22 10.09
N ARG A 108 -11.50 1.93 9.98
CA ARG A 108 -10.62 0.84 10.36
C ARG A 108 -9.32 0.94 9.59
N GLN A 109 -8.19 0.89 10.29
CA GLN A 109 -6.88 0.86 9.68
C GLN A 109 -6.39 -0.58 9.59
N THR A 110 -5.57 -0.82 8.57
CA THR A 110 -4.89 -2.09 8.31
C THR A 110 -3.64 -1.78 7.51
N ASP A 111 -2.68 -2.70 7.55
CA ASP A 111 -1.45 -2.61 6.80
C ASP A 111 -1.74 -2.71 5.30
N SER A 112 -1.07 -1.87 4.52
CA SER A 112 -1.18 -1.90 3.06
C SER A 112 -0.15 -2.83 2.47
N TYR A 113 -0.50 -3.56 1.43
CA TYR A 113 0.41 -4.43 0.70
C TYR A 113 0.99 -3.66 -0.49
N VAL A 114 2.29 -3.81 -0.73
CA VAL A 114 2.98 -3.23 -1.87
C VAL A 114 3.32 -4.37 -2.81
N GLY A 115 2.78 -4.33 -4.03
CA GLY A 115 2.99 -5.38 -5.03
C GLY A 115 3.68 -4.84 -6.27
N ILE A 116 4.45 -5.72 -6.94
CA ILE A 116 4.98 -5.48 -8.27
C ILE A 116 4.30 -6.43 -9.25
N LEU A 117 3.94 -5.90 -10.42
CA LEU A 117 3.46 -6.72 -11.53
C LEU A 117 4.64 -7.04 -12.43
N ASP A 118 5.01 -8.30 -12.49
CA ASP A 118 6.08 -8.76 -13.37
C ASP A 118 5.64 -8.77 -14.83
N ALA A 119 6.62 -8.80 -15.74
CA ALA A 119 6.39 -8.89 -17.19
C ALA A 119 5.55 -10.11 -17.61
N ASN A 120 5.50 -11.15 -16.77
CA ASN A 120 4.70 -12.36 -16.96
C ASN A 120 3.25 -12.22 -16.43
N ALA A 121 2.81 -11.00 -16.10
CA ALA A 121 1.50 -10.69 -15.51
C ALA A 121 1.25 -11.38 -14.14
N THR A 122 2.31 -11.74 -13.42
CA THR A 122 2.24 -12.27 -12.06
C THR A 122 2.39 -11.13 -11.06
N LEU A 123 1.42 -11.01 -10.14
CA LEU A 123 1.50 -10.07 -9.03
C LEU A 123 2.30 -10.72 -7.90
N SER A 124 3.46 -10.13 -7.59
CA SER A 124 4.28 -10.52 -6.44
C SER A 124 4.18 -9.46 -5.34
N ASN A 125 4.09 -9.89 -4.09
CA ASN A 125 4.14 -8.99 -2.95
C ASN A 125 5.60 -8.66 -2.62
N ILE A 126 5.96 -7.38 -2.60
CA ILE A 126 7.32 -6.90 -2.35
C ILE A 126 7.47 -6.25 -0.98
N GLY A 127 6.38 -6.00 -0.25
CA GLY A 127 6.46 -5.39 1.07
C GLY A 127 5.12 -5.01 1.68
N PHE A 128 5.19 -4.53 2.92
CA PHE A 128 4.05 -4.10 3.70
C PHE A 128 4.31 -2.71 4.25
N PHE A 129 3.30 -1.85 4.15
CA PHE A 129 3.31 -0.52 4.74
C PHE A 129 2.41 -0.50 5.97
N ASN A 130 3.04 -0.36 7.15
CA ASN A 130 2.34 -0.17 8.40
C ASN A 130 1.95 1.29 8.56
N LYS A 131 0.64 1.55 8.55
CA LYS A 131 0.09 2.92 8.63
C LYS A 131 0.24 3.54 10.02
N ARG A 132 0.28 2.74 11.08
CA ARG A 132 0.41 3.21 12.47
C ARG A 132 1.81 3.80 12.70
N GLU A 133 2.82 3.04 12.33
CA GLU A 133 4.23 3.40 12.53
C GLU A 133 4.79 4.24 11.37
N ARG A 134 4.02 4.36 10.28
CA ARG A 134 4.48 4.94 9.00
C ARG A 134 5.76 4.26 8.50
N ASN A 135 5.83 2.95 8.71
CA ASN A 135 6.99 2.14 8.40
C ASN A 135 6.74 1.31 7.15
N LEU A 136 7.69 1.33 6.23
CA LEU A 136 7.66 0.54 5.01
C LEU A 136 8.64 -0.61 5.13
N THR A 137 8.11 -1.81 5.30
CA THR A 137 8.90 -3.04 5.36
C THR A 137 8.94 -3.66 3.98
N MET A 138 10.15 -3.82 3.44
CA MET A 138 10.36 -4.53 2.18
C MET A 138 10.70 -5.98 2.49
N THR A 139 10.13 -6.90 1.73
CA THR A 139 10.42 -8.34 1.86
C THR A 139 11.83 -8.65 1.35
N GLU A 140 12.23 -7.95 0.30
CA GLU A 140 13.52 -8.12 -0.37
C GLU A 140 14.19 -6.75 -0.60
N PRO A 141 15.53 -6.71 -0.66
CA PRO A 141 16.23 -5.49 -1.01
C PRO A 141 15.96 -5.09 -2.47
N ALA A 142 16.08 -3.79 -2.76
CA ALA A 142 15.65 -3.21 -4.03
C ALA A 142 16.41 -3.78 -5.25
N ASP A 143 17.66 -4.15 -5.09
CA ASP A 143 18.49 -4.78 -6.13
C ASP A 143 17.91 -6.12 -6.61
N VAL A 144 17.30 -6.89 -5.70
CA VAL A 144 16.63 -8.15 -6.02
C VAL A 144 15.30 -7.90 -6.71
N ILE A 145 14.49 -6.96 -6.20
CA ILE A 145 13.20 -6.57 -6.82
C ILE A 145 13.41 -6.11 -8.26
N TRP A 146 14.46 -5.31 -8.51
CA TRP A 146 14.77 -4.77 -9.83
C TRP A 146 15.78 -5.62 -10.62
N LYS A 147 16.08 -6.85 -10.20
CA LYS A 147 17.07 -7.73 -10.84
C LYS A 147 16.82 -7.91 -12.34
N SER A 148 15.56 -8.02 -12.74
CA SER A 148 15.14 -8.14 -14.15
C SER A 148 15.44 -6.89 -15.00
N LYS A 149 15.72 -5.75 -14.36
CA LYS A 149 16.01 -4.44 -14.98
C LYS A 149 17.43 -3.96 -14.69
N GLY A 150 18.34 -4.87 -14.33
CA GLY A 150 19.74 -4.55 -14.02
C GLY A 150 20.02 -4.21 -12.57
N GLY A 151 19.07 -4.48 -11.66
CA GLY A 151 19.23 -4.29 -10.21
C GLY A 151 19.24 -2.84 -9.75
N ILE A 152 18.89 -1.90 -10.63
CA ILE A 152 18.88 -0.46 -10.35
C ILE A 152 17.44 0.02 -10.39
N THR A 153 17.03 0.72 -9.33
CA THR A 153 15.75 1.42 -9.28
C THR A 153 15.74 2.53 -10.33
N PRO A 154 14.70 2.62 -11.18
CA PRO A 154 14.61 3.70 -12.15
C PRO A 154 14.58 5.07 -11.44
N THR A 155 15.35 6.02 -11.96
CA THR A 155 15.35 7.41 -11.49
C THR A 155 14.27 8.22 -12.21
N ASP A 156 13.71 9.22 -11.52
CA ASP A 156 12.68 10.11 -12.07
C ASP A 156 13.24 11.01 -13.19
N SER A 157 14.49 11.44 -13.04
CA SER A 157 15.18 12.26 -14.02
C SER A 157 16.17 11.46 -14.87
N GLU A 158 16.36 11.94 -16.10
CA GLU A 158 17.47 11.54 -16.95
C GLU A 158 18.76 12.26 -16.50
N ILE A 159 19.89 11.56 -16.61
CA ILE A 159 21.20 12.15 -16.37
C ILE A 159 21.75 12.62 -17.71
N GLU A 160 21.81 13.94 -17.91
CA GLU A 160 22.41 14.52 -19.10
C GLU A 160 23.94 14.42 -19.06
N HIS A 161 24.52 13.69 -20.01
CA HIS A 161 25.96 13.63 -20.18
C HIS A 161 26.41 14.59 -21.28
N VAL A 162 26.96 15.75 -20.89
CA VAL A 162 27.57 16.69 -21.83
C VAL A 162 28.91 16.13 -22.31
N VAL A 163 28.90 15.48 -23.47
CA VAL A 163 30.11 14.92 -24.10
C VAL A 163 30.77 15.98 -24.99
N ARG A 164 31.91 16.53 -24.55
CA ARG A 164 32.77 17.34 -25.44
C ARG A 164 33.53 16.43 -26.38
N ARG A 165 33.19 16.47 -27.67
CA ARG A 165 33.96 15.79 -28.72
C ARG A 165 35.25 16.58 -28.96
N ARG A 166 36.40 15.94 -28.73
CA ARG A 166 37.72 16.50 -29.06
C ARG A 166 38.27 15.82 -30.30
N ILE A 167 39.03 16.55 -31.10
CA ILE A 167 39.80 15.96 -32.19
C ILE A 167 40.80 14.95 -31.60
N SER A 168 40.97 13.81 -32.26
CA SER A 168 41.90 12.78 -31.82
C SER A 168 43.32 13.35 -31.69
N LYS A 169 43.97 13.12 -30.55
CA LYS A 169 45.35 13.55 -30.30
C LYS A 169 46.32 13.03 -31.36
N ILE A 170 46.08 11.81 -31.86
CA ILE A 170 46.90 11.18 -32.89
C ILE A 170 46.82 11.98 -34.20
N ALA A 171 45.60 12.38 -34.60
CA ALA A 171 45.41 13.17 -35.81
C ALA A 171 46.11 14.53 -35.73
N ILE A 172 46.07 15.19 -34.58
CA ILE A 172 46.78 16.47 -34.35
C ILE A 172 48.28 16.29 -34.52
N ILE A 173 48.87 15.25 -33.93
CA ILE A 173 50.32 14.97 -33.99
C ILE A 173 50.76 14.70 -35.43
N VAL A 174 50.00 13.87 -36.16
CA VAL A 174 50.32 13.55 -37.56
C VAL A 174 50.26 14.81 -38.43
N LEU A 175 49.18 15.59 -38.32
CA LEU A 175 49.02 16.81 -39.11
C LEU A 175 50.12 17.84 -38.80
N SER A 176 50.48 17.99 -37.53
CA SER A 176 51.53 18.93 -37.11
C SER A 176 52.91 18.49 -37.60
N ALA A 177 53.21 17.19 -37.60
CA ALA A 177 54.46 16.67 -38.13
C ALA A 177 54.59 16.91 -39.65
N PHE A 178 53.50 16.68 -40.41
CA PHE A 178 53.48 16.99 -41.84
C PHE A 178 53.61 18.50 -42.11
N ALA A 179 52.93 19.35 -41.32
CA ALA A 179 53.05 20.81 -41.44
C ALA A 179 54.47 21.29 -41.13
N GLY A 180 55.15 20.70 -40.14
CA GLY A 180 56.53 21.03 -39.78
C GLY A 180 57.57 20.61 -40.81
N LEU A 181 57.31 19.59 -41.64
CA LEU A 181 58.18 19.23 -42.77
C LEU A 181 58.01 20.16 -43.99
N GLY A 182 56.88 20.86 -44.08
CA GLY A 182 56.58 21.77 -45.19
C GLY A 182 57.04 23.21 -44.99
N ILE A 183 57.43 23.58 -43.75
CA ILE A 183 58.05 24.86 -43.39
C ILE A 183 59.57 24.71 -43.47
#